data_AF-A0AAF0KR22-F1
#
_entry.id   AF-A0AAF0KR22-F1
#
_cell.length_a   1.000
_cell.length_b   1.000
_cell.length_c   1.000
_cell.angle_alpha   90.00
_cell.angle_beta   90.00
_cell.angle_gamma   90.00
#
_symmetry.space_group_name_H-M   'P 1'
#
loop_
_entity.id
_entity.type
_entity.pdbx_description
1 polymer ?
#
loop_
_entity_poly.entity_id
_entity_poly.type
_entity_poly.pdbx_seq_one_letter_code
_entity_poly.pdbx_strand_id
1 'polypeptide(L)'
;MSNMTVIIRTAPSTCGSCGAETTIVSSLLLAGAKNDAECAVADFSEYPALIGDVNRAVSDMKDVGEIKPRFSKTLAQVYMSNGCFHCDALFGQHFEIHARYDEREAARLDVLISGEWAEIFQRLLAAEDGHLFHF
;
A
#
# COMPACT_ATOMS: atom_id res chain seq x y z
N MET A 1 -15.17 20.74 -5.54
CA MET A 1 -14.53 19.58 -4.90
C MET A 1 -13.40 19.14 -5.82
N SER A 2 -12.22 18.90 -5.26
CA SER A 2 -11.05 18.49 -6.04
C SER A 2 -10.94 16.96 -6.02
N ASN A 3 -10.55 16.37 -7.15
CA ASN A 3 -10.27 14.94 -7.26
C ASN A 3 -8.77 14.70 -7.12
N MET A 4 -8.45 13.49 -6.69
CA MET A 4 -7.11 12.92 -6.67
C MET A 4 -7.18 11.54 -7.32
N THR A 5 -6.16 11.18 -8.08
CA THR A 5 -6.04 9.82 -8.62
C THR A 5 -5.06 9.05 -7.74
N VAL A 6 -5.51 7.96 -7.12
CA VAL A 6 -4.65 7.02 -6.42
C VAL A 6 -4.17 5.99 -7.43
N ILE A 7 -2.87 5.99 -7.71
CA ILE A 7 -2.22 5.06 -8.62
C ILE A 7 -1.58 3.97 -7.79
N ILE A 8 -2.04 2.73 -7.95
CA ILE A 8 -1.56 1.57 -7.20
C ILE A 8 -0.51 0.85 -8.06
N ARG A 9 0.67 0.65 -7.49
CA ARG A 9 1.75 -0.08 -8.15
C ARG A 9 2.00 -1.41 -7.47
N THR A 10 2.29 -2.42 -8.29
CA THR A 10 2.52 -3.77 -7.84
C THR A 10 3.77 -4.35 -8.47
N ALA A 11 4.39 -5.31 -7.79
CA ALA A 11 5.44 -6.15 -8.37
C ALA A 11 5.33 -7.60 -7.87
N PRO A 12 5.84 -8.59 -8.61
CA PRO A 12 5.98 -9.94 -8.11
C PRO A 12 7.04 -9.99 -6.99
N SER A 13 6.84 -10.88 -6.03
CA SER A 13 7.77 -11.17 -4.94
C SER A 13 7.72 -12.64 -4.56
N THR A 14 8.83 -13.20 -4.10
CA THR A 14 8.90 -14.60 -3.67
C THR A 14 8.64 -14.68 -2.17
N CYS A 15 7.66 -15.49 -1.76
CA CYS A 15 7.33 -15.68 -0.36
C CYS A 15 8.43 -16.46 0.38
N GLY A 16 9.02 -15.84 1.41
CA GLY A 16 10.02 -16.51 2.26
C GLY A 16 9.46 -17.67 3.11
N SER A 17 8.13 -17.79 3.25
CA SER A 17 7.50 -18.87 4.03
C SER A 17 7.14 -20.10 3.20
N CYS A 18 6.53 -19.93 2.03
CA CYS A 18 6.05 -21.05 1.20
C CYS A 18 6.80 -21.20 -0.13
N GLY A 19 7.65 -20.22 -0.51
CA GLY A 19 8.41 -20.23 -1.75
C GLY A 19 7.61 -19.86 -3.01
N ALA A 20 6.29 -19.66 -2.91
CA ALA A 20 5.47 -19.27 -4.05
C ALA A 20 5.69 -17.80 -4.44
N GLU A 21 5.56 -17.50 -5.73
CA GLU A 21 5.47 -16.13 -6.23
C GLU A 21 4.11 -15.53 -5.83
N THR A 22 4.11 -14.25 -5.47
CA THR A 22 2.91 -13.48 -5.16
C THR A 22 3.11 -12.06 -5.64
N THR A 23 2.06 -11.43 -6.13
CA THR A 23 2.06 -10.02 -6.45
C THR A 23 1.78 -9.22 -5.18
N ILE A 24 2.61 -8.22 -4.87
CA ILE A 24 2.40 -7.32 -3.74
C ILE A 24 2.17 -5.89 -4.23
N VAL A 25 1.41 -5.10 -3.47
CA VAL A 25 1.36 -3.64 -3.65
C VAL A 25 2.65 -3.04 -3.09
N SER A 26 3.49 -2.50 -3.97
CA SER A 26 4.83 -1.98 -3.63
C SER A 26 4.79 -0.52 -3.21
N SER A 27 3.87 0.26 -3.79
CA SER A 27 3.68 1.67 -3.50
C SER A 27 2.33 2.15 -4.01
N LEU A 28 1.84 3.24 -3.42
CA LEU A 28 0.73 4.02 -3.95
C LEU A 28 1.20 5.44 -4.20
N LEU A 29 0.78 6.03 -5.32
CA LEU A 29 0.97 7.45 -5.61
C LEU A 29 -0.38 8.16 -5.54
N LEU A 30 -0.50 9.10 -4.62
CA LEU A 30 -1.64 9.99 -4.47
C LEU A 30 -1.39 11.22 -5.34
N ALA A 31 -1.93 11.22 -6.57
CA ALA A 31 -1.69 12.25 -7.57
C ALA A 31 -2.73 13.37 -7.47
N GLY A 32 -2.33 14.52 -6.92
CA GLY A 32 -3.17 15.69 -6.77
C GLY A 32 -3.01 16.66 -7.96
N ALA A 33 -3.80 17.73 -7.97
CA ALA A 33 -3.77 18.70 -9.07
C ALA A 33 -2.45 19.49 -9.18
N LYS A 34 -1.65 19.56 -8.10
CA LYS A 34 -0.43 20.38 -8.02
C LYS A 34 0.77 19.65 -7.43
N ASN A 35 0.50 18.73 -6.51
CA ASN A 35 1.49 17.97 -5.77
C ASN A 35 1.05 16.52 -5.78
N ASP A 36 2.02 15.62 -5.67
CA ASP A 36 1.80 14.20 -5.50
C ASP A 36 2.46 13.74 -4.20
N ALA A 37 1.95 12.66 -3.62
CA ALA A 37 2.53 12.04 -2.45
C ALA A 37 2.68 10.53 -2.66
N GLU A 38 3.88 9.98 -2.42
CA GLU A 38 4.03 8.54 -2.29
C GLU A 38 3.48 8.07 -0.94
N CYS A 39 2.96 6.85 -0.92
CA CYS A 39 2.37 6.22 0.24
C CYS A 39 2.78 4.75 0.27
N ALA A 40 3.28 4.29 1.41
CA ALA A 40 3.53 2.87 1.68
C ALA A 40 2.26 2.20 2.18
N VAL A 41 2.17 0.87 2.07
CA VAL A 41 1.00 0.13 2.57
C VAL A 41 0.83 0.30 4.08
N ALA A 42 1.94 0.40 4.81
CA ALA A 42 1.94 0.58 6.26
C ALA A 42 1.31 1.91 6.70
N ASP A 43 1.31 2.96 5.88
CA ASP A 43 0.72 4.26 6.22
C ASP A 43 -0.81 4.18 6.42
N PHE A 44 -1.47 3.19 5.80
CA PHE A 44 -2.88 2.90 6.02
C PHE A 44 -3.19 2.31 7.40
N SER A 45 -2.17 2.03 8.23
CA SER A 45 -2.40 1.63 9.63
C SER A 45 -3.07 2.74 10.45
N GLU A 46 -2.84 4.01 10.10
CA GLU A 46 -3.53 5.15 10.69
C GLU A 46 -4.90 5.42 10.04
N TYR A 47 -5.14 4.89 8.83
CA TYR A 47 -6.35 5.09 8.02
C TYR A 47 -6.94 3.77 7.52
N PRO A 48 -7.33 2.84 8.42
CA PRO A 48 -7.68 1.48 8.04
C PRO A 48 -8.93 1.38 7.16
N ALA A 49 -9.83 2.37 7.18
CA ALA A 49 -11.04 2.33 6.34
C ALA A 49 -10.72 2.50 4.85
N LEU A 50 -9.66 3.24 4.50
CA LEU A 50 -9.23 3.46 3.12
C LEU A 50 -8.71 2.19 2.43
N ILE A 51 -8.29 1.18 3.20
CA ILE A 51 -7.77 -0.07 2.63
C ILE A 51 -8.82 -0.85 1.84
N GLY A 52 -10.10 -0.64 2.16
CA GLY A 52 -11.20 -1.26 1.42
C GLY A 52 -11.25 -0.81 -0.04
N ASP A 53 -10.88 0.44 -0.33
CA ASP A 53 -10.82 0.96 -1.69
C ASP A 53 -9.63 0.35 -2.45
N VAL A 54 -8.46 0.26 -1.80
CA VAL A 54 -7.25 -0.34 -2.37
C VAL A 54 -7.46 -1.82 -2.67
N ASN A 55 -7.95 -2.60 -1.70
CA ASN A 55 -8.24 -4.03 -1.88
C ASN A 55 -9.24 -4.27 -3.01
N ARG A 56 -10.28 -3.43 -3.13
CA ARG A 56 -11.25 -3.53 -4.22
C ARG A 56 -10.59 -3.30 -5.58
N ALA A 57 -9.72 -2.29 -5.67
CA ALA A 57 -9.01 -1.96 -6.91
C ALA A 57 -8.12 -3.09 -7.43
N VAL A 58 -7.54 -3.88 -6.51
CA VAL A 58 -6.62 -4.97 -6.84
C VAL A 58 -7.26 -6.36 -6.79
N SER A 59 -8.56 -6.46 -6.46
CA SER A 59 -9.22 -7.74 -6.18
C SER A 59 -9.25 -8.73 -7.36
N ASP A 60 -9.31 -8.23 -8.59
CA ASP A 60 -9.29 -9.05 -9.81
C ASP A 60 -7.87 -9.32 -10.34
N MET A 61 -6.84 -8.82 -9.65
CA MET A 61 -5.45 -9.01 -10.06
C MET A 61 -4.93 -10.40 -9.70
N LYS A 62 -4.08 -10.93 -10.58
CA LYS A 62 -3.49 -12.25 -10.40
C LYS A 62 -2.53 -12.27 -9.20
N ASP A 63 -2.73 -13.23 -8.31
CA ASP A 63 -1.85 -13.55 -7.18
C ASP A 63 -1.58 -12.38 -6.21
N VAL A 64 -2.51 -11.41 -6.11
CA VAL A 64 -2.48 -10.36 -5.09
C VAL A 64 -3.19 -10.83 -3.83
N GLY A 65 -2.46 -10.90 -2.71
CA GLY A 65 -3.06 -11.17 -1.40
C GLY A 65 -3.76 -9.95 -0.81
N GLU A 66 -4.73 -10.19 0.07
CA GLU A 66 -5.46 -9.12 0.74
C GLU A 66 -4.54 -8.26 1.62
N ILE A 67 -4.67 -6.93 1.53
CA ILE A 67 -4.01 -6.01 2.46
C ILE A 67 -4.85 -5.90 3.73
N LYS A 68 -4.26 -6.25 4.88
CA LYS A 68 -4.94 -6.25 6.17
C LYS A 68 -3.94 -6.12 7.33
N PRO A 69 -4.40 -5.86 8.57
CA PRO A 69 -3.53 -5.82 9.72
C PRO A 69 -2.85 -7.17 9.95
N ARG A 70 -1.53 -7.19 10.06
CA ARG A 70 -0.76 -8.39 10.46
C ARG A 70 0.28 -8.03 11.51
N PHE A 71 0.52 -8.97 12.42
CA PHE A 71 1.56 -8.83 13.42
C PHE A 71 2.94 -9.14 12.82
N SER A 72 3.88 -8.20 12.94
CA SER A 72 5.28 -8.43 12.63
C SER A 72 6.04 -8.85 13.87
N LYS A 73 6.68 -10.03 13.82
CA LYS A 73 7.56 -10.51 14.88
C LYS A 73 8.79 -9.62 15.07
N THR A 74 9.35 -9.10 13.98
CA THR A 74 10.56 -8.27 14.01
C THR A 74 10.30 -6.92 14.68
N LEU A 75 9.13 -6.35 14.44
CA LEU A 75 8.76 -5.02 14.92
C LEU A 75 7.91 -5.07 16.20
N ALA A 76 7.47 -6.27 16.60
CA ALA A 76 6.59 -6.51 17.74
C ALA A 76 5.29 -5.67 17.73
N GLN A 77 4.77 -5.34 16.55
CA GLN A 77 3.57 -4.52 16.36
C GLN A 77 2.70 -4.99 15.20
N VAL A 78 1.45 -4.54 15.18
CA VAL A 78 0.46 -4.80 14.11
C VAL A 78 0.38 -3.58 13.21
N TYR A 79 0.43 -3.81 11.89
CA TYR A 79 0.26 -2.76 10.88
C TYR A 79 -0.37 -3.32 9.60
N MET A 80 -0.93 -2.45 8.76
CA MET A 80 -1.42 -2.80 7.43
C MET A 80 -0.26 -3.27 6.56
N SER A 81 -0.38 -4.47 6.02
CA SER A 81 0.70 -5.08 5.23
C SER A 81 0.14 -5.87 4.07
N ASN A 82 1.00 -6.14 3.10
CA ASN A 82 0.77 -7.17 2.09
C ASN A 82 0.81 -8.56 2.74
N GLY A 83 0.11 -9.52 2.14
CA GLY A 83 0.22 -10.93 2.50
C GLY A 83 0.42 -11.79 1.26
N CYS A 84 1.09 -12.93 1.43
CA CYS A 84 1.18 -13.92 0.37
C CYS A 84 -0.22 -14.36 -0.05
N PHE A 85 -0.52 -14.31 -1.35
CA PHE A 85 -1.77 -14.83 -1.88
C PHE A 85 -2.00 -16.31 -1.53
N HIS A 86 -0.93 -17.10 -1.39
CA HIS A 86 -1.02 -18.55 -1.15
C HIS A 86 -1.07 -18.96 0.32
N CYS A 87 -0.30 -18.30 1.20
CA CYS A 87 -0.17 -18.71 2.61
C CYS A 87 -0.38 -17.58 3.61
N ASP A 88 -0.73 -16.38 3.13
CA ASP A 88 -1.00 -15.18 3.93
C ASP A 88 0.19 -14.65 4.76
N ALA A 89 1.39 -15.18 4.53
CA ALA A 89 2.61 -14.71 5.19
C ALA A 89 2.85 -13.23 4.88
N LEU A 90 3.23 -12.48 5.93
CA LEU A 90 3.43 -11.04 5.88
C LEU A 90 4.55 -10.65 4.90
N PHE A 91 4.28 -9.65 4.06
CA PHE A 91 5.27 -8.86 3.35
C PHE A 91 5.24 -7.44 3.90
N GLY A 92 6.30 -7.09 4.64
CA GLY A 92 6.47 -5.74 5.21
C GLY A 92 7.22 -4.80 4.28
N GLN A 93 7.45 -3.57 4.75
CA GLN A 93 8.05 -2.49 3.95
C GLN A 93 9.39 -2.86 3.29
N HIS A 94 10.20 -3.70 3.92
CA HIS A 94 11.44 -4.20 3.31
C HIS A 94 11.20 -4.84 1.93
N PHE A 95 10.16 -5.67 1.81
CA PHE A 95 9.80 -6.30 0.54
C PHE A 95 9.22 -5.29 -0.45
N GLU A 96 8.44 -4.32 0.04
CA GLU A 96 7.87 -3.24 -0.79
C GLU A 96 8.98 -2.42 -1.46
N ILE A 97 10.01 -2.02 -0.70
CA ILE A 97 11.17 -1.27 -1.22
C ILE A 97 11.91 -2.08 -2.28
N HIS A 98 12.14 -3.37 -2.05
CA HIS A 98 12.77 -4.24 -3.05
C HIS A 98 11.91 -4.44 -4.30
N ALA A 99 10.58 -4.51 -4.14
CA ALA A 99 9.64 -4.62 -5.26
C ALA A 99 9.63 -3.38 -6.16
N ARG A 100 10.06 -2.20 -5.68
CA ARG A 100 10.09 -0.96 -6.48
C ARG A 100 10.99 -1.03 -7.72
N TYR A 101 11.97 -1.94 -7.77
CA TYR A 101 12.80 -2.10 -8.97
C TYR A 101 12.02 -2.68 -10.16
N ASP A 102 10.98 -3.45 -9.89
CA ASP A 102 10.17 -4.15 -10.90
C ASP A 102 8.70 -3.71 -10.88
N GLU A 103 8.38 -2.63 -10.15
CA GLU A 103 7.01 -2.19 -9.97
C GLU A 103 6.38 -1.67 -11.26
N ARG A 104 5.08 -1.93 -11.39
CA ARG A 104 4.28 -1.44 -12.51
C ARG A 104 2.99 -0.87 -11.98
N GLU A 105 2.50 0.15 -12.65
CA GLU A 105 1.13 0.61 -12.43
C GLU A 105 0.15 -0.52 -12.74
N ALA A 106 -0.71 -0.83 -11.77
CA ALA A 106 -1.65 -1.94 -11.86
C ALA A 106 -3.11 -1.48 -11.82
N ALA A 107 -3.44 -0.45 -11.02
CA ALA A 107 -4.78 0.12 -10.94
C ALA A 107 -4.76 1.62 -10.68
N ARG A 108 -5.89 2.26 -10.98
CA ARG A 108 -6.18 3.65 -10.67
C ARG A 108 -7.54 3.77 -9.99
N LEU A 109 -7.62 4.63 -8.99
CA LEU A 109 -8.85 5.03 -8.32
C LEU A 109 -8.98 6.54 -8.35
N ASP A 110 -10.08 7.06 -8.89
CA ASP A 110 -10.40 8.47 -8.74
C ASP A 110 -11.19 8.67 -7.46
N VAL A 111 -10.60 9.40 -6.51
CA VAL A 111 -11.20 9.67 -5.20
C VAL A 111 -11.43 11.16 -5.02
N LEU A 112 -12.49 11.51 -4.30
CA LEU A 112 -12.72 12.88 -3.85
C LEU A 112 -11.74 13.19 -2.74
N ILE A 113 -11.04 14.33 -2.82
CA ILE A 113 -10.20 14.82 -1.73
C ILE A 113 -11.12 15.32 -0.61
N SER A 114 -11.55 14.39 0.24
CA SER A 114 -12.45 14.62 1.38
C SER A 114 -12.25 13.53 2.44
N GLY A 115 -12.62 13.81 3.69
CA GLY A 115 -12.50 12.85 4.79
C GLY A 115 -11.06 12.35 4.96
N GLU A 116 -10.91 11.05 5.23
CA GLU A 116 -9.61 10.40 5.46
C GLU A 116 -8.68 10.50 4.24
N TRP A 117 -9.21 10.48 3.00
CA TRP A 117 -8.39 10.67 1.79
C TRP A 117 -7.75 12.06 1.74
N ALA A 118 -8.43 13.10 2.21
CA ALA A 118 -7.83 14.44 2.32
C ALA A 118 -6.76 14.48 3.41
N GLU A 119 -7.03 13.82 4.55
CA GLU A 119 -6.16 13.84 5.71
C GLU A 119 -4.83 13.12 5.43
N ILE A 120 -4.88 11.87 4.94
CA ILE A 120 -3.68 11.11 4.60
C ILE A 120 -2.84 11.84 3.56
N PHE A 121 -3.48 12.45 2.55
CA PHE A 121 -2.77 13.19 1.51
C PHE A 121 -2.05 14.43 2.06
N GLN A 122 -2.72 15.23 2.91
CA GLN A 122 -2.08 16.41 3.50
C GLN A 122 -0.96 16.02 4.47
N ARG A 123 -1.13 14.95 5.24
CA ARG A 123 -0.09 14.49 6.16
C ARG A 123 1.14 13.95 5.42
N LEU A 124 0.95 13.17 4.35
CA LEU A 124 2.07 12.69 3.54
C LEU A 124 2.82 13.85 2.87
N LEU A 125 2.12 14.87 2.38
CA LEU A 125 2.76 16.08 1.85
C LEU A 125 3.56 16.87 2.90
N ALA A 126 3.19 16.74 4.17
CA ALA A 126 3.86 17.40 5.29
C ALA A 126 4.94 16.53 5.96
N ALA A 127 5.02 15.24 5.64
CA ALA A 127 5.98 14.32 6.22
C ALA A 127 7.38 14.56 5.65
N GLU A 128 8.39 14.69 6.52
CA GLU A 128 9.78 14.96 6.10
C GLU A 128 10.43 13.75 5.40
N ASP A 129 10.05 12.54 5.81
CA ASP A 129 10.55 11.26 5.27
C ASP A 129 9.57 10.59 4.30
N GLY A 130 8.42 11.21 4.03
CA GLY A 130 7.40 10.69 3.12
C GLY A 130 6.58 9.53 3.67
N HIS A 131 6.62 9.26 4.99
CA HIS A 131 5.88 8.19 5.63
C HIS A 131 5.09 8.70 6.84
N LEU A 132 3.96 8.05 7.12
CA LEU A 132 3.17 8.28 8.33
C LEU A 132 3.40 7.17 9.36
N PHE A 133 3.60 5.94 8.88
CA PHE A 133 3.89 4.81 9.74
C PHE A 133 5.39 4.66 9.97
N HIS A 134 5.82 4.77 11.22
CA HIS A 134 7.21 4.59 11.63
C HIS A 134 7.41 3.22 12.31
N PHE A 135 8.50 2.56 11.95
CA PHE A 135 8.85 1.20 12.38
C PHE A 135 9.68 1.14 13.65
#